data_AF-B9DLA8-F1
#
_entry.id   AF-B9DLA8-F1
#
_cell.length_a   1.000
_cell.length_b   1.000
_cell.length_c   1.000
_cell.angle_alpha   90.00
_cell.angle_beta   90.00
_cell.angle_gamma   90.00
#
_symmetry.space_group_name_H-M   'P 1'
#
loop_
_entity.id
_entity.type
_entity.pdbx_description
1 polymer ?
#
loop_
_entity_poly.entity_id
_entity_poly.type
_entity_poly.pdbx_seq_one_letter_code
_entity_poly.pdbx_strand_id
1 'polypeptide(L)'
;MLQYLGPVIIILYLVATKVINFKWKEGIAVTLALGGTFLLLTNGSLATLSVPMPAIVWGLMSAFAMAFYTIYPVQLLAKWGTVNVVGWAMFIAGIFLNFLHPIWQVDTSNWDIRVLIYIFISVILGTVFAFWLFISSLNYLYPQEASVLGTIEPLTAILLSVVWLGVSFGIWQVAGVGCIVLMVIFLAVVKD
;
A
#
# COMPACT_ATOMS: atom_id res chain seq x y z
N MET A 1 1.22 3.75 -5.51
CA MET A 1 2.32 3.15 -6.31
C MET A 1 3.64 3.11 -5.55
N LEU A 2 4.16 4.25 -5.05
CA LEU A 2 5.38 4.26 -4.22
C LEU A 2 5.32 3.35 -2.99
N GLN A 3 4.14 3.18 -2.38
CA GLN A 3 3.92 2.22 -1.29
C GLN A 3 4.34 0.78 -1.65
N TYR A 4 4.24 0.37 -2.92
CA TYR A 4 4.68 -0.96 -3.37
C TYR A 4 6.19 -1.14 -3.42
N LEU A 5 6.97 -0.12 -3.04
CA LEU A 5 8.38 -0.27 -2.65
C LEU A 5 8.55 -0.88 -1.25
N GLY A 6 7.46 -1.02 -0.47
CA GLY A 6 7.46 -1.64 0.85
C GLY A 6 8.20 -2.98 0.91
N PRO A 7 7.95 -3.95 -0.01
CA PRO A 7 8.70 -5.20 -0.09
C PRO A 7 10.21 -5.02 -0.24
N VAL A 8 10.67 -4.01 -0.99
CA VAL A 8 12.11 -3.71 -1.12
C VAL A 8 12.67 -3.21 0.21
N ILE A 9 11.95 -2.34 0.92
CA ILE A 9 12.34 -1.87 2.25
C ILE A 9 12.42 -3.05 3.23
N ILE A 10 11.45 -3.98 3.18
CA ILE A 10 11.46 -5.21 3.98
C ILE A 10 12.70 -6.07 3.67
N ILE A 11 13.00 -6.31 2.39
CA ILE A 11 14.17 -7.09 1.97
C ILE A 11 15.46 -6.44 2.49
N LEU A 12 15.64 -5.14 2.29
CA LEU A 12 16.82 -4.40 2.75
C LEU A 12 16.97 -4.48 4.28
N TYR A 13 15.86 -4.34 5.01
CA TYR A 13 15.84 -4.45 6.46
C TYR A 13 16.22 -5.87 6.96
N LEU A 14 15.63 -6.92 6.36
CA LEU A 14 15.91 -8.30 6.74
C LEU A 14 17.36 -8.74 6.43
N VAL A 15 17.92 -8.21 5.33
CA VAL A 15 19.35 -8.42 5.00
C VAL A 15 20.25 -7.67 5.97
N ALA A 16 19.93 -6.41 6.30
CA ALA A 16 20.71 -5.61 7.26
C ALA A 16 20.70 -6.22 8.67
N THR A 17 19.57 -6.81 9.07
CA THR A 17 19.42 -7.53 10.35
C THR A 17 19.95 -8.98 10.30
N LYS A 18 20.53 -9.41 9.16
CA LYS A 18 21.07 -10.76 8.91
C LYS A 18 20.08 -11.90 9.15
N VAL A 19 18.79 -11.63 9.03
CA VAL A 19 17.73 -12.65 9.16
C VAL A 19 17.64 -13.50 7.89
N ILE A 20 17.93 -12.91 6.73
CA ILE A 20 17.96 -13.59 5.44
C ILE A 20 19.27 -13.30 4.69
N ASN A 21 19.67 -14.23 3.82
CA ASN A 21 20.74 -14.00 2.84
C ASN A 21 20.13 -13.41 1.57
N PHE A 22 20.80 -12.43 0.96
CA PHE A 22 20.39 -11.85 -0.31
C PHE A 22 20.54 -12.90 -1.43
N LYS A 23 19.44 -13.35 -2.03
CA LYS A 23 19.47 -14.27 -3.17
C LYS A 23 19.18 -13.50 -4.46
N TRP A 24 19.25 -14.25 -5.56
CA TRP A 24 19.05 -13.70 -6.90
C TRP A 24 17.64 -13.14 -7.12
N LYS A 25 16.63 -13.70 -6.44
CA LYS A 25 15.23 -13.28 -6.52
C LYS A 25 15.05 -11.88 -5.93
N GLU A 26 15.64 -11.61 -4.77
CA GLU A 26 15.63 -10.30 -4.13
C GLU A 26 16.33 -9.26 -5.00
N GLY A 27 17.45 -9.62 -5.65
CA GLY A 27 18.12 -8.76 -6.61
C GLY A 27 17.22 -8.33 -7.78
N ILE A 28 16.49 -9.28 -8.37
CA ILE A 28 15.54 -9.00 -9.45
C ILE A 28 14.42 -8.07 -8.95
N ALA A 29 13.81 -8.38 -7.80
CA ALA A 29 12.74 -7.58 -7.24
C ALA A 29 13.18 -6.13 -6.97
N VAL A 30 14.34 -5.94 -6.34
CA VAL A 30 14.91 -4.61 -6.07
C VAL A 30 15.14 -3.86 -7.38
N THR A 31 15.68 -4.52 -8.40
CA THR A 31 15.97 -3.89 -9.70
C THR A 31 14.69 -3.46 -10.41
N LEU A 32 13.65 -4.32 -10.44
CA LEU A 32 12.36 -3.96 -11.04
C LEU A 32 11.69 -2.80 -10.29
N ALA A 33 11.76 -2.77 -8.96
CA ALA A 33 11.10 -1.75 -8.17
C ALA A 33 11.80 -0.39 -8.29
N LEU A 34 13.13 -0.36 -8.24
CA LEU A 34 13.93 0.85 -8.43
C LEU A 34 13.80 1.37 -9.86
N GLY A 35 13.92 0.49 -10.85
CA GLY A 35 13.72 0.85 -12.27
C GLY A 35 12.30 1.36 -12.53
N GLY A 36 11.29 0.68 -12.00
CA GLY A 36 9.90 1.07 -12.13
C GLY A 36 9.58 2.42 -11.48
N THR A 37 10.14 2.68 -10.29
CA THR A 37 10.00 3.95 -9.59
C THR A 37 10.71 5.08 -10.30
N PHE A 38 11.93 4.84 -10.79
CA PHE A 38 12.68 5.82 -11.56
C PHE A 38 11.89 6.26 -12.79
N LEU A 39 11.36 5.30 -13.57
CA LEU A 39 10.52 5.58 -14.74
C LEU A 39 9.23 6.33 -14.40
N LEU A 40 8.58 5.99 -13.29
CA LEU A 40 7.38 6.67 -12.80
C LEU A 40 7.63 8.13 -12.41
N LEU A 41 8.74 8.42 -11.74
CA LEU A 41 9.08 9.75 -11.23
C LEU A 41 9.65 10.67 -12.31
N THR A 42 10.43 10.11 -13.24
CA THR A 42 11.14 10.90 -14.27
C THR A 42 10.38 10.97 -15.60
N ASN A 43 9.48 10.02 -15.87
CA ASN A 43 8.79 9.89 -17.17
C ASN A 43 9.76 9.98 -18.37
N GLY A 44 10.99 9.48 -18.21
CA GLY A 44 12.03 9.51 -19.24
C GLY A 44 12.84 10.82 -19.35
N SER A 45 12.58 11.82 -18.51
CA SER A 45 13.34 13.07 -18.43
C SER A 45 14.06 13.21 -17.09
N LEU A 46 15.39 13.35 -17.13
CA LEU A 46 16.23 13.60 -15.94
C LEU A 46 16.10 15.05 -15.43
N ALA A 47 15.51 15.96 -16.21
CA ALA A 47 15.47 17.39 -15.92
C ALA A 47 14.18 17.86 -15.21
N THR A 48 13.10 17.08 -15.31
CA THR A 48 11.79 17.45 -14.73
C THR A 48 11.18 16.26 -14.01
N LEU A 49 10.97 16.39 -12.70
CA LEU A 49 10.13 15.43 -11.98
C LEU A 49 8.69 15.57 -12.45
N SER A 50 8.12 14.47 -12.94
CA SER A 50 6.74 14.43 -13.43
C SER A 50 5.71 14.34 -12.30
N VAL A 51 6.18 14.18 -11.06
CA VAL A 51 5.36 13.99 -9.87
C VAL A 51 5.68 15.09 -8.85
N PRO A 52 4.67 15.69 -8.19
CA PRO A 52 4.89 16.68 -7.14
C PRO A 52 5.74 16.12 -6.00
N MET A 53 6.69 16.92 -5.49
CA MET A 53 7.56 16.51 -4.37
C MET A 53 6.78 16.01 -3.14
N PRO A 54 5.63 16.61 -2.74
CA PRO A 54 4.84 16.09 -1.61
C PRO A 54 4.36 14.65 -1.83
N ALA A 55 3.96 14.29 -3.05
CA ALA A 55 3.48 12.93 -3.35
C ALA A 55 4.60 11.88 -3.20
N ILE A 56 5.85 12.28 -3.45
CA ILE A 56 7.03 11.41 -3.27
C ILE A 56 7.29 11.19 -1.79
N VAL A 57 7.29 12.26 -1.00
CA VAL A 57 7.52 12.18 0.46
C VAL A 57 6.44 11.32 1.12
N TRP A 58 5.15 11.58 0.84
CA TRP A 58 4.05 10.78 1.37
C TRP A 58 4.10 9.33 0.88
N GLY A 59 4.44 9.11 -0.39
CA GLY A 59 4.55 7.77 -0.97
C GLY A 59 5.70 6.93 -0.40
N LEU A 60 6.83 7.56 -0.07
CA LEU A 60 7.95 6.88 0.59
C LEU A 60 7.62 6.60 2.06
N MET A 61 7.05 7.58 2.78
CA MET A 61 6.62 7.38 4.17
C MET A 61 5.60 6.24 4.28
N SER A 62 4.67 6.11 3.33
CA SER A 62 3.72 4.99 3.32
C SER A 62 4.39 3.64 3.03
N ALA A 63 5.43 3.60 2.19
CA ALA A 63 6.24 2.39 1.97
C ALA A 63 6.99 1.96 3.25
N PHE A 64 7.56 2.91 3.99
CA PHE A 64 8.18 2.64 5.30
C PHE A 64 7.15 2.18 6.33
N ALA A 65 6.01 2.86 6.41
CA ALA A 65 4.91 2.44 7.28
C ALA A 65 4.46 1.01 6.93
N MET A 66 4.36 0.68 5.64
CA MET A 66 4.06 -0.66 5.15
C MET A 66 5.04 -1.70 5.64
N ALA A 67 6.34 -1.44 5.51
CA ALA A 67 7.36 -2.36 6.02
C ALA A 67 7.23 -2.54 7.54
N PHE A 68 7.06 -1.45 8.28
CA PHE A 68 6.96 -1.47 9.74
C PHE A 68 5.73 -2.26 10.22
N TYR A 69 4.52 -1.93 9.73
CA TYR A 69 3.30 -2.62 10.15
C TYR A 69 3.24 -4.07 9.65
N THR A 70 4.08 -4.46 8.68
CA THR A 70 4.17 -5.85 8.21
C THR A 70 5.06 -6.69 9.12
N ILE A 71 6.23 -6.17 9.52
CA ILE A 71 7.24 -6.94 10.27
C ILE A 71 6.96 -6.90 11.78
N TYR A 72 6.64 -5.74 12.33
CA TYR A 72 6.59 -5.54 13.78
C TYR A 72 5.49 -6.34 14.49
N PRO A 73 4.23 -6.41 14.01
CA PRO A 73 3.15 -7.04 14.76
C PRO A 73 3.11 -8.56 14.61
N VAL A 74 4.04 -9.22 13.91
CA VAL A 74 4.01 -10.68 13.66
C VAL A 74 3.83 -11.48 14.95
N GLN A 75 4.60 -11.15 16.01
CA GLN A 75 4.50 -11.82 17.31
C GLN A 75 3.19 -11.49 18.04
N LEU A 76 2.70 -10.25 17.89
CA LEU A 76 1.49 -9.77 18.54
C LEU A 76 0.24 -10.41 17.91
N LEU A 77 0.22 -10.52 16.58
CA LEU A 77 -0.82 -11.20 15.80
C LEU A 77 -0.88 -12.68 16.15
N ALA A 78 0.26 -13.35 16.31
CA ALA A 78 0.32 -14.76 16.70
C ALA A 78 -0.26 -15.01 18.11
N LYS A 79 -0.12 -14.05 19.04
CA LYS A 79 -0.56 -14.18 20.43
C LYS A 79 -2.02 -13.79 20.66
N TRP A 80 -2.49 -12.74 19.98
CA TRP A 80 -3.79 -12.11 20.28
C TRP A 80 -4.80 -12.17 19.14
N GLY A 81 -4.40 -12.70 17.98
CA GLY A 81 -5.24 -12.78 16.79
C GLY A 81 -5.38 -11.45 16.06
N THR A 82 -5.67 -11.52 14.76
CA THR A 82 -5.65 -10.35 13.86
C THR A 82 -6.71 -9.29 14.20
N VAL A 83 -7.93 -9.73 14.53
CA VAL A 83 -9.05 -8.82 14.81
C VAL A 83 -8.76 -7.94 16.04
N ASN A 84 -8.21 -8.52 17.11
CA ASN A 84 -7.93 -7.79 18.33
C ASN A 84 -6.81 -6.76 18.14
N VAL A 85 -5.69 -7.17 17.53
CA VAL A 85 -4.54 -6.28 17.29
C VAL A 85 -4.93 -5.12 16.39
N VAL A 86 -5.63 -5.39 15.29
CA VAL A 86 -6.03 -4.33 14.34
C VAL A 86 -7.11 -3.43 14.94
N GLY A 87 -8.07 -3.97 15.68
CA GLY A 87 -9.10 -3.17 16.35
C GLY A 87 -8.50 -2.15 17.32
N TRP A 88 -7.56 -2.57 18.16
CA TRP A 88 -6.82 -1.66 19.04
C TRP A 88 -5.96 -0.66 18.27
N ALA A 89 -5.30 -1.09 17.20
CA ALA A 89 -4.52 -0.20 16.35
C ALA A 89 -5.39 0.90 15.72
N MET A 90 -6.56 0.55 15.18
CA MET A 90 -7.52 1.51 14.62
C MET A 90 -8.07 2.46 15.68
N PHE A 91 -8.37 1.96 16.89
CA PHE A 91 -8.86 2.79 17.99
C PHE A 91 -7.81 3.81 18.45
N ILE A 92 -6.57 3.37 18.66
CA ILE A 92 -5.44 4.24 19.04
C ILE A 92 -5.15 5.26 17.93
N ALA A 93 -5.16 4.82 16.66
CA ALA A 93 -4.98 5.71 15.52
C ALA A 93 -6.08 6.78 15.43
N GLY A 94 -7.35 6.42 15.67
CA GLY A 94 -8.46 7.35 15.69
C GLY A 94 -8.35 8.39 16.81
N ILE A 95 -7.93 7.97 18.01
CA ILE A 95 -7.64 8.89 19.12
C ILE A 95 -6.50 9.84 18.75
N PHE A 96 -5.40 9.32 18.20
CA PHE A 96 -4.27 10.13 17.80
C PHE A 96 -4.64 11.15 16.71
N LEU A 97 -5.41 10.74 15.71
CA LEU A 97 -5.89 11.64 14.66
C LEU A 97 -6.83 12.72 15.19
N ASN A 98 -7.62 12.44 16.23
CA ASN A 98 -8.45 13.45 16.88
C ASN A 98 -7.61 14.58 17.52
N PHE A 99 -6.41 14.29 18.04
CA PHE A 99 -5.52 15.34 18.55
C PHE A 99 -4.96 16.24 17.44
N LEU A 100 -4.72 15.68 16.24
CA LEU A 100 -4.18 16.43 15.10
C LEU A 100 -5.27 17.22 14.36
N HIS A 101 -6.42 16.58 14.14
CA HIS A 101 -7.59 17.14 13.47
C HIS A 101 -8.83 16.86 14.33
N PRO A 102 -9.12 17.74 15.31
CA PRO A 102 -10.22 17.53 16.23
C PRO A 102 -11.56 17.50 15.50
N ILE A 103 -12.37 16.50 15.81
CA ILE A 103 -13.67 16.28 15.15
C ILE A 103 -14.59 17.50 15.35
N TRP A 104 -14.44 18.22 16.46
CA TRP A 104 -15.23 19.41 16.79
C TRP A 104 -14.77 20.70 16.09
N GLN A 105 -13.62 20.69 15.39
CA GLN A 105 -13.14 21.84 14.61
C GLN A 105 -13.49 21.73 13.12
N VAL A 106 -14.20 20.68 12.72
CA VAL A 106 -14.66 20.51 11.35
C VAL A 106 -15.76 21.54 11.07
N ASP A 107 -15.59 22.32 10.00
CA ASP A 107 -16.64 23.20 9.50
C ASP A 107 -17.80 22.36 8.95
N THR A 108 -18.89 22.32 9.70
CA THR A 108 -20.11 21.57 9.37
C THR A 108 -21.12 22.39 8.59
N SER A 109 -20.83 23.66 8.27
CA SER A 109 -21.78 24.56 7.59
C SER A 109 -22.24 24.06 6.21
N ASN A 110 -21.41 23.25 5.53
CA ASN A 110 -21.70 22.67 4.21
C ASN A 110 -22.06 21.17 4.24
N TRP A 111 -22.37 20.61 5.41
CA TRP A 111 -22.73 19.19 5.52
C TRP A 111 -24.17 18.95 5.08
N ASP A 112 -24.33 18.47 3.85
CA ASP A 112 -25.60 17.94 3.34
C ASP A 112 -25.73 16.43 3.63
N ILE A 113 -26.94 15.87 3.55
CA ILE A 113 -27.23 14.45 3.73
C ILE A 113 -26.37 13.56 2.82
N ARG A 114 -26.00 14.07 1.64
CA ARG A 114 -25.10 13.40 0.68
C ARG A 114 -23.70 13.18 1.27
N VAL A 115 -23.15 14.19 1.95
CA VAL A 115 -21.82 14.10 2.58
C VAL A 115 -21.84 13.05 3.68
N LEU A 116 -22.90 13.02 4.50
CA LEU A 116 -23.06 12.02 5.54
C LEU A 116 -23.15 10.60 4.96
N ILE A 117 -23.88 10.41 3.85
CA ILE A 117 -23.95 9.14 3.14
C ILE A 117 -22.58 8.72 2.60
N TYR A 118 -21.81 9.64 2.01
CA TYR A 118 -20.46 9.34 1.50
C TYR A 118 -19.51 8.93 2.61
N ILE A 119 -19.54 9.63 3.75
CA ILE A 119 -18.75 9.27 4.93
C ILE A 119 -19.16 7.89 5.44
N PHE A 120 -20.47 7.64 5.59
CA PHE A 120 -20.99 6.36 6.07
C PHE A 120 -20.56 5.20 5.18
N ILE A 121 -20.75 5.33 3.86
CA ILE A 121 -20.34 4.30 2.89
C ILE A 121 -18.82 4.09 2.94
N SER A 122 -18.03 5.15 2.97
CA SER A 122 -16.57 5.06 3.01
C SER A 122 -16.07 4.32 4.26
N VAL A 123 -16.59 4.68 5.44
CA VAL A 123 -16.18 4.07 6.71
C VAL A 123 -16.67 2.62 6.81
N ILE A 124 -17.97 2.38 6.62
CA ILE A 124 -18.57 1.07 6.84
C ILE A 124 -18.22 0.10 5.71
N LEU A 125 -18.53 0.44 4.47
CA LEU A 125 -18.30 -0.46 3.33
C LEU A 125 -16.84 -0.43 2.90
N GLY A 126 -16.25 0.75 2.76
CA GLY A 126 -14.89 0.91 2.25
C GLY A 126 -13.80 0.47 3.23
N THR A 127 -14.07 0.50 4.53
CA THR A 127 -13.05 0.22 5.56
C THR A 127 -13.40 -1.01 6.38
N VAL A 128 -14.46 -0.95 7.20
CA VAL A 128 -14.78 -2.02 8.17
C VAL A 128 -15.14 -3.33 7.46
N PHE A 129 -16.06 -3.27 6.50
CA PHE A 129 -16.54 -4.44 5.79
C PHE A 129 -15.47 -5.04 4.86
N ALA A 130 -14.74 -4.18 4.13
CA ALA A 130 -13.61 -4.61 3.30
C ALA A 130 -12.53 -5.33 4.12
N PHE A 131 -12.17 -4.78 5.29
CA PHE A 131 -11.18 -5.40 6.17
C PHE A 131 -11.69 -6.71 6.76
N TRP A 132 -12.96 -6.77 7.15
CA TRP A 132 -13.57 -8.00 7.64
C TRP A 132 -13.57 -9.10 6.58
N LEU A 133 -13.92 -8.79 5.34
CA LEU A 133 -13.82 -9.74 4.22
C LEU A 133 -12.39 -10.20 3.97
N PHE A 134 -11.40 -9.30 4.08
CA PHE A 134 -9.99 -9.66 3.96
C PHE A 134 -9.57 -10.65 5.06
N ILE A 135 -9.88 -10.38 6.33
CA ILE A 135 -9.54 -11.31 7.42
C ILE A 135 -10.32 -12.62 7.31
N SER A 136 -11.59 -12.56 6.89
CA SER A 136 -12.41 -13.74 6.66
C SER A 136 -11.81 -14.62 5.56
N SER A 137 -11.37 -14.02 4.45
CA SER A 137 -10.79 -14.76 3.32
C SER A 137 -9.51 -15.52 3.67
N LEU A 138 -8.73 -15.03 4.64
CA LEU A 138 -7.55 -15.74 5.15
C LEU A 138 -7.87 -17.06 5.86
N ASN A 139 -9.13 -17.29 6.27
CA ASN A 139 -9.57 -18.59 6.81
C ASN A 139 -9.89 -19.61 5.71
N TYR A 140 -10.07 -19.16 4.47
CA TYR A 140 -10.48 -19.99 3.34
C TYR A 140 -9.39 -20.14 2.27
N LEU A 141 -8.47 -19.20 2.20
CA LEU A 141 -7.39 -19.15 1.21
C LEU A 141 -6.05 -19.46 1.86
N TYR A 142 -5.20 -20.19 1.14
CA TYR A 142 -3.81 -20.28 1.55
C TYR A 142 -3.14 -18.91 1.40
N PRO A 143 -2.14 -18.56 2.24
CA PRO A 143 -1.42 -17.29 2.14
C PRO A 143 -0.87 -17.00 0.72
N GLN A 144 -0.57 -18.05 -0.05
CA GLN A 144 -0.12 -17.95 -1.43
C GLN A 144 -1.22 -17.43 -2.37
N GLU A 145 -2.42 -17.99 -2.28
CA GLU A 145 -3.57 -17.59 -3.10
C GLU A 145 -4.01 -16.16 -2.72
N ALA A 146 -4.06 -15.86 -1.43
CA ALA A 146 -4.35 -14.51 -0.94
C ALA A 146 -3.31 -13.49 -1.43
N SER A 147 -2.02 -13.85 -1.49
CA SER A 147 -0.97 -12.98 -2.01
C SER A 147 -1.11 -12.73 -3.52
N VAL A 148 -1.45 -13.76 -4.31
CA VAL A 148 -1.66 -13.64 -5.76
C VAL A 148 -2.91 -12.80 -6.05
N LEU A 149 -4.01 -13.02 -5.30
CA LEU A 149 -5.20 -12.18 -5.42
C LEU A 149 -4.93 -10.73 -4.96
N GLY A 150 -4.07 -10.54 -3.97
CA GLY A 150 -3.61 -9.22 -3.53
C GLY A 150 -2.90 -8.43 -4.62
N THR A 151 -2.27 -9.09 -5.60
CA THR A 151 -1.62 -8.39 -6.73
C THR A 151 -2.62 -7.73 -7.69
N ILE A 152 -3.92 -7.98 -7.53
CA ILE A 152 -4.98 -7.29 -8.27
C ILE A 152 -5.12 -5.84 -7.81
N GLU A 153 -4.79 -5.52 -6.55
CA GLU A 153 -4.90 -4.16 -5.99
C GLU A 153 -4.12 -3.09 -6.78
N PRO A 154 -2.80 -3.26 -7.08
CA PRO A 154 -2.11 -2.28 -7.91
C PRO A 154 -2.72 -2.17 -9.31
N LEU A 155 -3.15 -3.30 -9.89
CA LEU A 155 -3.78 -3.36 -11.21
C LEU A 155 -5.09 -2.58 -11.27
N THR A 156 -5.99 -2.77 -10.30
CA THR A 156 -7.26 -2.03 -10.23
C THR A 156 -7.05 -0.56 -9.94
N ALA A 157 -6.08 -0.21 -9.09
CA ALA A 157 -5.72 1.18 -8.82
C ALA A 157 -5.28 1.91 -10.10
N ILE A 158 -4.51 1.27 -10.98
CA ILE A 158 -4.10 1.85 -12.27
C ILE A 158 -5.31 2.00 -13.19
N LEU A 159 -6.10 0.94 -13.36
CA LEU A 159 -7.27 0.94 -14.25
C LEU A 159 -8.27 2.03 -13.84
N LEU A 160 -8.60 2.13 -12.56
CA LEU A 160 -9.49 3.16 -12.05
C LEU A 160 -8.87 4.55 -12.16
N SER A 161 -7.56 4.71 -11.96
CA SER A 161 -6.90 6.01 -12.14
C SER A 161 -7.00 6.52 -13.58
N VAL A 162 -6.88 5.63 -14.57
CA VAL A 162 -6.99 6.00 -15.99
C VAL A 162 -8.45 6.21 -16.39
N VAL A 163 -9.31 5.23 -16.12
CA VAL A 163 -10.69 5.21 -16.62
C VAL A 163 -11.59 6.17 -15.85
N TRP A 164 -11.44 6.25 -14.53
CA TRP A 164 -12.33 7.03 -13.66
C TRP A 164 -11.78 8.42 -13.37
N LEU A 165 -10.50 8.52 -12.98
CA LEU A 165 -9.88 9.81 -12.62
C LEU A 165 -9.32 10.56 -13.84
N GLY A 166 -9.31 9.94 -15.03
CA GLY A 166 -8.82 10.57 -16.26
C GLY A 166 -7.33 10.91 -16.23
N VAL A 167 -6.56 10.25 -15.37
CA VAL A 167 -5.11 10.50 -15.25
C VAL A 167 -4.41 9.92 -16.47
N SER A 168 -3.78 10.78 -17.26
CA SER A 168 -2.96 10.36 -18.39
C SER A 168 -1.55 9.99 -17.90
N PHE A 169 -1.14 8.76 -18.18
CA PHE A 169 0.23 8.32 -17.95
C PHE A 169 1.03 8.41 -19.25
N GLY A 170 2.26 8.95 -19.16
CA GLY A 170 3.22 8.87 -20.27
C GLY A 170 3.67 7.43 -20.53
N ILE A 171 4.22 7.17 -21.72
CA ILE A 171 4.70 5.83 -22.13
C ILE A 171 5.71 5.26 -21.11
N TRP A 172 6.61 6.11 -20.60
CA TRP A 172 7.59 5.72 -19.59
C TRP A 172 6.99 5.45 -18.22
N GLN A 173 5.96 6.21 -17.82
CA GLN A 173 5.22 5.93 -16.59
C GLN A 173 4.47 4.61 -16.66
N VAL A 174 3.85 4.28 -17.80
CA VAL A 174 3.20 2.98 -18.02
C VAL A 174 4.22 1.84 -17.93
N ALA A 175 5.40 2.00 -18.54
CA ALA A 175 6.47 1.02 -18.41
C ALA A 175 6.93 0.86 -16.95
N GLY A 176 7.07 1.97 -16.22
CA GLY A 176 7.46 1.95 -14.81
C GLY A 176 6.43 1.26 -13.91
N VAL A 177 5.15 1.52 -14.15
CA VAL A 177 4.03 0.82 -13.53
C VAL A 177 4.08 -0.68 -13.83
N GLY A 178 4.33 -1.06 -15.09
CA GLY A 178 4.51 -2.45 -15.50
C GLY A 178 5.63 -3.14 -14.73
N CYS A 179 6.78 -2.48 -14.53
CA CYS A 179 7.88 -3.01 -13.71
C CYS A 179 7.46 -3.26 -12.25
N ILE A 180 6.71 -2.35 -11.63
CA ILE A 180 6.23 -2.53 -10.25
C ILE A 180 5.24 -3.69 -10.17
N VAL A 181 4.29 -3.78 -11.09
CA VAL A 181 3.32 -4.89 -11.13
C VAL A 181 4.04 -6.23 -11.35
N LEU A 182 4.99 -6.29 -12.27
CA LEU A 182 5.83 -7.47 -12.49
C LEU A 182 6.63 -7.85 -11.25
N MET A 183 7.17 -6.89 -10.51
CA MET A 183 7.86 -7.15 -9.24
C MET A 183 6.91 -7.78 -8.23
N VAL A 184 5.70 -7.23 -8.07
CA VAL A 184 4.71 -7.76 -7.12
C VAL A 184 4.32 -9.18 -7.49
N ILE A 185 4.03 -9.45 -8.77
CA ILE A 185 3.70 -10.78 -9.27
C ILE A 185 4.87 -11.75 -9.10
N PHE A 186 6.09 -11.31 -9.44
CA PHE A 186 7.30 -12.13 -9.29
C PHE A 186 7.50 -12.56 -7.84
N LEU A 187 7.38 -11.63 -6.88
CA LEU A 187 7.47 -11.95 -5.45
C LEU A 187 6.31 -12.83 -4.96
N ALA A 188 5.11 -12.70 -5.53
CA ALA A 188 3.96 -13.52 -5.16
C ALA A 188 4.06 -14.96 -5.67
N VAL A 189 4.56 -15.15 -6.90
CA VAL A 189 4.64 -16.47 -7.58
C VAL A 189 5.93 -17.21 -7.23
N VAL A 190 7.06 -16.51 -7.19
CA VAL A 190 8.37 -17.14 -7.03
C VAL A 190 8.74 -17.16 -5.55
N LYS A 191 8.28 -18.21 -4.85
CA LYS A 191 8.79 -18.55 -3.51
C LYS A 191 9.99 -19.49 -3.61
N ASP A 192 10.83 -19.47 -2.58
CA ASP A 192 11.95 -20.42 -2.41
C ASP A 192 11.52 -21.88 -2.57
#